data_AF-A0A8C4NCE2-F1
#
_entry.id   AF-A0A8C4NCE2-F1
#
_cell.length_a   1.000
_cell.length_b   1.000
_cell.length_c   1.000
_cell.angle_alpha   90.00
_cell.angle_beta   90.00
_cell.angle_gamma   90.00
#
_symmetry.space_group_name_H-M   'P 1'
#
loop_
_entity.id
_entity.type
_entity.pdbx_description
1 polymer ?
#
loop_
_entity_poly.entity_id
_entity_poly.type
_entity_poly.pdbx_seq_one_letter_code
_entity_poly.pdbx_strand_id
1 'polypeptide(L)'
;MLHLSPLGVGVFAIGIGVMAFGQWKIASWNWERKRQMIEDLEAKIVLMPLMQAEKDRRILRMLRKNLEEEAVVMKDVPGWKLGENMFHSDRWHIPISGEVFNLRDKKQQTREIFGYVFSL
;
A
#
# COMPACT_ATOMS: atom_id res chain seq x y z
N MET A 1 47.27 -21.15 -31.22
CA MET A 1 46.64 -19.82 -31.27
C MET A 1 45.34 -19.96 -32.03
N LEU A 2 44.19 -19.72 -31.39
CA LEU A 2 42.89 -19.82 -32.04
C LEU A 2 42.77 -18.70 -33.08
N HIS A 3 43.00 -19.00 -34.35
CA HIS A 3 42.71 -18.08 -35.45
C HIS A 3 41.19 -18.00 -35.60
N LEU A 4 40.58 -17.03 -34.90
CA LEU A 4 39.17 -16.69 -35.09
C LEU A 4 38.99 -16.26 -36.55
N SER A 5 38.07 -16.87 -37.27
CA SER A 5 37.81 -16.55 -38.67
C SER A 5 37.36 -15.08 -38.80
N PRO A 6 37.75 -14.35 -39.86
CA PRO A 6 37.39 -12.93 -40.04
C PRO A 6 35.87 -12.68 -39.95
N LEU A 7 35.08 -13.65 -40.40
CA LEU A 7 33.61 -13.64 -40.29
C LEU A 7 33.13 -13.70 -38.83
N GLY A 8 33.81 -14.46 -37.96
CA GLY A 8 33.46 -14.57 -36.54
C GLY A 8 33.64 -13.26 -35.78
N VAL A 9 34.75 -12.57 -36.02
CA VAL A 9 35.00 -11.23 -35.43
C VAL A 9 33.92 -10.23 -35.84
N GLY A 10 33.48 -10.26 -37.10
CA GLY A 10 32.45 -9.36 -37.62
C GLY A 10 31.09 -9.55 -36.94
N VAL A 11 30.66 -10.81 -36.73
CA VAL A 11 29.38 -11.10 -36.06
C VAL A 11 29.40 -10.62 -34.60
N PHE A 12 30.51 -10.83 -33.88
CA PHE A 12 30.65 -10.32 -32.51
C PHE A 12 30.66 -8.79 -32.43
N ALA A 13 31.32 -8.11 -33.37
CA ALA A 13 31.33 -6.65 -33.42
C ALA A 13 29.91 -6.07 -33.64
N ILE A 14 29.14 -6.67 -34.54
CA ILE A 14 27.73 -6.28 -34.77
C ILE A 14 26.89 -6.55 -33.52
N GLY A 15 27.05 -7.72 -32.89
CA GLY A 15 26.34 -8.07 -31.66
C GLY A 15 26.61 -7.07 -30.53
N ILE A 16 27.87 -6.72 -30.31
CA ILE A 16 28.27 -5.72 -29.31
C ILE A 16 27.71 -4.34 -29.66
N GLY A 17 27.70 -3.95 -30.94
CA GLY A 17 27.12 -2.69 -31.39
C GLY A 17 25.62 -2.59 -31.10
N VAL A 18 24.86 -3.64 -31.42
CA VAL A 18 23.42 -3.70 -31.13
C VAL A 18 23.15 -3.71 -29.62
N MET A 19 23.94 -4.45 -28.84
CA MET A 19 23.81 -4.47 -27.38
C MET A 19 24.12 -3.10 -26.77
N ALA A 20 25.21 -2.46 -27.16
CA ALA A 20 25.60 -1.14 -26.67
C ALA A 20 24.51 -0.09 -26.99
N PHE A 21 23.97 -0.12 -28.21
CA PHE A 21 22.86 0.75 -28.61
C PHE A 21 21.58 0.46 -27.79
N GLY A 22 21.24 -0.82 -27.59
CA GLY A 22 20.12 -1.24 -26.77
C GLY A 22 20.22 -0.75 -25.32
N GLN A 23 21.40 -0.92 -24.70
CA GLN A 23 21.67 -0.43 -23.35
C GLN A 23 21.54 1.10 -23.25
N TRP A 24 22.07 1.83 -24.23
CA TRP A 24 21.95 3.29 -24.29
C TRP A 24 20.48 3.75 -24.39
N LYS A 25 19.68 3.12 -25.25
CA LYS A 25 18.24 3.41 -25.38
C LYS A 25 17.47 3.09 -24.10
N ILE A 26 17.73 1.95 -23.47
CA ILE A 26 17.11 1.57 -22.20
C ILE A 26 17.50 2.54 -21.09
N ALA A 27 18.77 2.95 -21.01
CA ALA A 27 19.25 3.91 -20.04
C ALA A 27 18.51 5.25 -20.21
N SER A 28 18.45 5.79 -21.43
CA SER A 28 17.70 7.01 -21.73
C SER A 28 16.22 6.89 -21.36
N TRP A 29 15.57 5.77 -21.68
CA TRP A 29 14.16 5.55 -21.34
C TRP A 29 13.91 5.42 -19.84
N ASN A 30 14.81 4.74 -19.12
CA ASN A 30 14.70 4.61 -17.67
C ASN A 30 14.80 5.96 -16.95
N TRP A 31 15.53 6.92 -17.51
CA TRP A 31 15.61 8.27 -16.96
C TRP A 31 14.28 9.01 -17.13
N GLU A 32 13.64 8.90 -18.29
CA GLU A 32 12.31 9.48 -18.50
C GLU A 32 11.25 8.82 -17.60
N ARG A 33 11.28 7.49 -17.44
CA ARG A 33 10.38 6.80 -16.49
C ARG A 33 10.60 7.24 -15.06
N LYS A 34 11.84 7.50 -14.65
CA LYS A 34 12.14 8.05 -13.32
C LYS A 34 11.54 9.44 -13.17
N ARG A 35 11.66 10.29 -14.18
CA ARG A 35 11.05 11.63 -14.19
C ARG A 35 9.53 11.54 -14.01
N GLN A 36 8.85 10.69 -14.79
CA GLN A 36 7.41 10.44 -14.67
C GLN A 36 7.02 9.91 -13.28
N MET A 37 7.80 8.97 -12.74
CA MET A 37 7.56 8.44 -11.40
C MET A 37 7.69 9.53 -10.31
N ILE A 38 8.63 10.47 -10.46
CA ILE A 38 8.79 11.60 -9.55
C ILE A 38 7.56 12.52 -9.63
N GLU A 39 7.10 12.86 -10.83
CA GLU A 39 5.88 13.66 -11.05
C GLU A 39 4.65 12.99 -10.40
N ASP A 40 4.48 11.68 -10.57
CA ASP A 40 3.42 10.89 -9.94
C ASP A 40 3.52 10.87 -8.40
N LEU A 41 4.74 10.79 -7.85
CA LEU A 41 4.97 10.80 -6.41
C LEU A 41 4.70 12.18 -5.81
N GLU A 42 5.10 13.25 -6.49
CA GLU A 42 4.80 14.63 -6.09
C GLU A 42 3.28 14.86 -6.06
N ALA A 43 2.56 14.40 -7.09
CA ALA A 43 1.10 14.45 -7.10
C ALA A 43 0.48 13.70 -5.91
N LYS A 44 1.02 12.52 -5.56
CA LYS A 44 0.56 11.75 -4.39
C LYS A 44 0.86 12.45 -3.07
N ILE A 45 2.03 13.07 -2.91
CA ILE A 45 2.42 13.80 -1.71
C ILE A 45 1.45 14.96 -1.45
N VAL A 46 1.05 15.68 -2.50
CA VAL A 46 0.09 16.79 -2.41
C VAL A 46 -1.29 16.31 -1.94
N LEU A 47 -1.76 15.15 -2.39
CA LEU A 47 -3.07 14.61 -2.03
C LEU A 47 -3.09 13.88 -0.67
N MET A 48 -1.95 13.35 -0.25
CA MET A 48 -1.80 12.57 0.98
C MET A 48 -2.40 13.21 2.24
N PRO A 49 -2.17 14.51 2.56
CA PRO A 49 -2.73 15.10 3.78
C PRO A 49 -4.26 15.13 3.79
N LEU A 50 -4.89 15.36 2.64
CA LEU A 50 -6.35 15.35 2.53
C LEU A 50 -6.89 13.93 2.73
N MET A 51 -6.32 12.95 2.02
CA MET A 51 -6.71 11.55 2.15
C MET A 51 -6.51 11.03 3.59
N GLN A 52 -5.43 11.45 4.25
CA GLN A 52 -5.16 11.09 5.63
C GLN A 52 -6.21 11.69 6.57
N ALA A 53 -6.55 12.97 6.42
CA ALA A 53 -7.58 13.61 7.24
C ALA A 53 -8.97 12.95 7.05
N GLU A 54 -9.33 12.58 5.81
CA GLU A 54 -10.58 11.86 5.54
C GLU A 54 -10.58 10.45 6.14
N LYS A 55 -9.46 9.74 6.06
CA LYS A 55 -9.28 8.42 6.67
C LYS A 55 -9.41 8.49 8.19
N ASP A 56 -8.75 9.46 8.82
CA ASP A 56 -8.79 9.64 10.28
C ASP A 56 -10.22 9.96 10.74
N ARG A 57 -10.92 10.88 10.06
CA ARG A 57 -12.35 11.17 10.32
C ARG A 57 -13.21 9.92 10.15
N ARG A 58 -12.96 9.10 9.13
CA ARG A 58 -13.71 7.86 8.88
C ARG A 58 -13.51 6.86 10.02
N ILE A 59 -12.27 6.62 10.44
CA ILE A 59 -11.93 5.65 11.49
C ILE A 59 -12.52 6.10 12.83
N LEU A 60 -12.33 7.36 13.23
CA LEU A 60 -12.86 7.87 14.49
C LEU A 60 -14.39 7.79 14.56
N ARG A 61 -15.10 8.08 13.46
CA ARG A 61 -16.56 7.91 13.40
C ARG A 61 -16.97 6.45 13.57
N MET A 62 -16.23 5.49 13.02
CA MET A 62 -16.54 4.07 13.17
C MET A 62 -16.29 3.60 14.60
N LEU A 63 -15.14 3.94 15.18
CA LEU A 63 -14.84 3.60 16.57
C LEU A 63 -15.86 4.21 17.54
N ARG A 64 -16.29 5.44 17.28
CA ARG A 64 -17.33 6.09 18.09
C ARG A 64 -18.65 5.31 18.06
N LYS A 65 -19.08 4.87 16.88
CA LYS A 65 -20.28 4.04 16.74
C LYS A 65 -20.13 2.68 17.42
N ASN A 66 -18.98 2.03 17.27
CA ASN A 66 -18.71 0.75 17.91
C ASN A 66 -18.77 0.88 19.43
N LEU A 67 -18.23 1.97 19.99
CA LEU A 67 -18.30 2.25 21.43
C LEU A 67 -19.73 2.53 21.90
N GLU A 68 -20.52 3.26 21.12
CA GLU A 68 -21.95 3.51 21.42
C GLU A 68 -22.76 2.21 21.40
N GLU A 69 -22.53 1.33 20.44
CA GLU A 69 -23.17 0.01 20.36
C GLU A 69 -22.70 -0.92 21.48
N GLU A 70 -21.41 -0.93 21.81
CA GLU A 70 -20.85 -1.67 22.94
C GLU A 70 -21.49 -1.23 24.27
N ALA A 71 -21.71 0.07 24.47
CA ALA A 71 -22.38 0.61 25.66
C ALA A 71 -23.81 0.09 25.80
N VAL A 72 -24.53 -0.10 24.70
CA VAL A 72 -25.88 -0.64 24.70
C VAL A 72 -25.89 -2.15 24.97
N VAL A 73 -24.97 -2.90 24.34
CA VAL A 73 -24.91 -4.37 24.43
C VAL A 73 -24.37 -4.83 25.79
N MET A 74 -23.36 -4.14 26.34
CA MET A 74 -22.63 -4.56 27.54
C MET A 74 -23.18 -3.99 28.85
N LYS A 75 -24.28 -3.23 28.81
CA LYS A 75 -24.85 -2.55 29.99
C LYS A 75 -25.18 -3.49 31.16
N ASP A 76 -25.52 -4.74 30.88
CA ASP A 76 -26.01 -5.71 31.87
C ASP A 76 -24.90 -6.66 32.38
N VAL A 77 -23.67 -6.53 31.88
CA VAL A 77 -22.57 -7.44 32.22
C VAL A 77 -21.73 -6.87 33.38
N PRO A 78 -21.69 -7.52 34.55
CA PRO A 78 -20.94 -7.00 35.70
C PRO A 78 -19.43 -7.04 35.44
N GLY A 79 -18.73 -5.96 35.75
CA GLY A 79 -17.27 -5.85 35.63
C GLY A 79 -16.77 -5.46 34.23
N TRP A 80 -17.65 -5.23 33.26
CA TRP A 80 -17.26 -4.72 31.94
C TRP A 80 -16.96 -3.21 32.00
N LYS A 81 -15.80 -2.80 31.50
CA LYS A 81 -15.44 -1.38 31.35
C LYS A 81 -15.48 -1.00 29.88
N LEU A 82 -16.27 0.02 29.58
CA LEU A 82 -16.45 0.51 28.20
C LEU A 82 -15.17 1.17 27.68
N GLY A 83 -14.71 0.72 26.50
CA GLY A 83 -13.56 1.31 25.82
C GLY A 83 -12.25 1.24 26.62
N GLU A 84 -12.11 0.25 27.51
CA GLU A 84 -10.86 0.04 28.23
C GLU A 84 -9.73 -0.30 27.26
N ASN A 85 -8.60 0.41 27.37
CA ASN A 85 -7.44 0.13 26.56
C ASN A 85 -6.81 -1.19 27.01
N MET A 86 -6.62 -2.12 26.07
CA MET A 86 -5.96 -3.40 26.35
C MET A 86 -4.45 -3.23 26.62
N PHE A 87 -3.88 -2.10 26.21
CA PHE A 87 -2.46 -1.79 26.41
C PHE A 87 -2.25 -0.97 27.68
N HIS A 88 -1.13 -1.22 28.35
CA HIS A 88 -0.68 -0.48 29.54
C HIS A 88 -0.21 0.97 29.25
N SER A 89 -0.46 1.51 28.05
CA SER A 89 0.05 2.82 27.62
C SER A 89 -1.08 3.73 27.17
N ASP A 90 -0.99 5.02 27.51
CA ASP A 90 -1.94 6.06 27.09
C ASP A 90 -1.72 6.53 25.64
N ARG A 91 -0.87 5.83 24.89
CA ARG A 91 -0.59 6.15 23.48
C ARG A 91 -1.74 5.66 22.61
N TRP A 92 -2.07 6.43 21.58
CA TRP A 92 -2.94 5.98 20.51
C TRP A 92 -2.31 4.81 19.73
N HIS A 93 -3.02 3.68 19.68
CA HIS A 93 -2.66 2.55 18.84
C HIS A 93 -3.56 2.52 17.61
N ILE A 94 -2.98 2.14 16.47
CA ILE A 94 -3.74 2.04 15.21
C ILE A 94 -4.73 0.87 15.37
N PRO A 95 -6.03 1.10 15.19
CA PRO A 95 -7.03 0.05 15.39
C PRO A 95 -6.88 -1.02 14.32
N ILE A 96 -7.09 -2.28 14.72
CA ILE A 96 -7.03 -3.43 13.81
C ILE A 96 -8.31 -3.44 12.96
N SER A 97 -8.23 -3.96 11.73
CA SER A 97 -9.42 -4.11 10.86
C SER A 97 -10.57 -4.85 11.55
N GLY A 98 -10.25 -5.85 12.37
CA GLY A 98 -11.22 -6.57 13.21
C GLY A 98 -11.95 -5.67 14.19
N GLU A 99 -11.28 -4.74 14.86
CA GLU A 99 -11.89 -3.81 15.83
C GLU A 99 -12.79 -2.78 15.16
N VAL A 100 -12.38 -2.27 13.99
CA VAL A 100 -13.13 -1.26 13.25
C VAL A 100 -14.39 -1.85 12.61
N PHE A 101 -14.30 -3.06 12.06
CA PHE A 101 -15.36 -3.66 11.25
C PHE A 101 -16.17 -4.76 11.95
N ASN A 102 -15.91 -5.07 13.23
CA ASN A 102 -16.52 -6.21 13.94
C ASN A 102 -18.06 -6.25 13.87
N LEU A 103 -18.70 -5.09 14.02
CA LEU A 103 -20.16 -4.98 14.13
C LEU A 103 -20.86 -4.92 12.75
N ARG A 104 -20.09 -4.91 11.66
CA ARG A 104 -20.64 -4.86 10.30
C ARG A 104 -21.01 -6.24 9.76
N ASP A 105 -21.81 -6.23 8.71
CA ASP A 105 -22.13 -7.45 7.95
C ASP A 105 -20.85 -8.13 7.42
N LYS A 106 -20.84 -9.47 7.44
CA LYS A 106 -19.71 -10.31 7.03
C LYS A 106 -19.28 -10.01 5.60
N LYS A 107 -20.23 -9.74 4.70
CA LYS A 107 -19.91 -9.37 3.31
C LYS A 107 -19.09 -8.08 3.24
N GLN A 108 -19.42 -7.09 4.08
CA GLN A 108 -18.68 -5.83 4.14
C GLN A 108 -17.30 -6.05 4.76
N GLN A 109 -17.19 -6.84 5.82
CA GLN A 109 -15.90 -7.19 6.43
C GLN A 109 -14.95 -7.85 5.41
N THR A 110 -15.42 -8.89 4.71
CA THR A 110 -14.60 -9.59 3.71
C THR A 110 -14.15 -8.64 2.60
N ARG A 111 -15.03 -7.74 2.15
CA ARG A 111 -14.68 -6.75 1.13
C ARG A 111 -13.62 -5.76 1.61
N GLU A 112 -13.73 -5.23 2.82
CA GLU A 112 -12.77 -4.25 3.34
C GLU A 112 -11.41 -4.89 3.66
N ILE A 113 -11.41 -6.14 4.16
CA ILE A 113 -10.18 -6.86 4.53
C ILE A 113 -9.45 -7.42 3.31
N PHE A 114 -10.18 -8.08 2.40
CA PHE A 114 -9.58 -8.81 1.28
C PHE A 114 -9.87 -8.20 -0.09
N GLY A 115 -10.61 -7.09 -0.16
CA GLY A 115 -11.04 -6.49 -1.43
C GLY A 115 -9.90 -6.17 -2.36
N TYR A 116 -8.76 -5.71 -1.82
CA TYR A 116 -7.55 -5.48 -2.62
C TYR A 116 -6.99 -6.78 -3.22
N VAL A 117 -6.86 -7.83 -2.40
CA VAL A 117 -6.30 -9.13 -2.81
C VAL A 117 -7.17 -9.80 -3.87
N PHE A 118 -8.50 -9.75 -3.72
CA PHE A 118 -9.43 -10.34 -4.68
C PHE A 118 -9.71 -9.45 -5.91
N SER A 119 -9.18 -8.23 -5.96
CA SER A 119 -9.36 -7.29 -7.08
C SER A 119 -8.24 -7.31 -8.13
N LEU A 120 -7.15 -8.04 -7.86
CA LEU A 120 -6.04 -8.29 -8.77
C LEU A 120 -6.22 -9.64 -9.48
#